data_AF-A0A960SRP1-F1
#
_entry.id   AF-A0A960SRP1-F1
#
_cell.length_a   1.000
_cell.length_b   1.000
_cell.length_c   1.000
_cell.angle_alpha   90.00
_cell.angle_beta   90.00
_cell.angle_gamma   90.00
#
_symmetry.space_group_name_H-M   'P 1'
#
loop_
_entity.id
_entity.type
_entity.pdbx_description
1 polymer ?
#
loop_
_entity_poly.entity_id
_entity_poly.type
_entity_poly.pdbx_seq_one_letter_code
_entity_poly.pdbx_strand_id
1 'polypeptide(L)'
;YNSAGGDFIDNPILCNTYGSEPSCYFDRISVPGVDSFDGNGFTDDDPDLLSVYRYSSGGADREEEFDTFISADVVRTKFENQWGSGGQIMDYDIDRLNADDWANYTRTFATETYSVFLRVAAGAAQTVRLDRVTSDPAAPDQTLSLVGYFLVPRTSGYVFVPLTDLAGGTELTVNFSGQETLRLTAVDANANLEANFLMFVPAEETSFLPSISITSPTDGAILPTGGDINVVADASDEDGFVKQVTFFVDGVEIAQLTEAPFETLWPAVPAGTYTLTAEAVDDDDLVALSAPVTIIVDSDPPEVGAVRGSPALDAIEVIFNEPVDVTTGEAMGNYSVTPSLAVNAVVVNGQKVLLSTAAQGSGVEYTVTVRNVADQHGNVMVETSRTFTASSQNLAYGLQLYLTFDDGVGPVAADLSGYGHDAMMYDVAAYSGLPILWDEGKFTGAVDFDGTYFLGCPAYMGIGGANPRTISLWIKTDLDVANGNTALVGWGS
;
A
#
# COMPACT_ATOMS: atom_id res chain seq x y z
N TYR A 1 31.44 -24.97 31.83
CA TYR A 1 31.71 -26.22 32.53
C TYR A 1 31.29 -26.07 33.98
N ASN A 2 30.66 -27.10 34.51
CA ASN A 2 30.43 -27.24 35.95
C ASN A 2 31.65 -27.92 36.59
N SER A 3 31.67 -27.96 37.91
CA SER A 3 32.74 -28.56 38.70
C SER A 3 32.20 -29.00 40.06
N ALA A 4 32.97 -29.80 40.80
CA ALA A 4 32.67 -30.20 42.17
C ALA A 4 31.27 -30.83 42.36
N GLY A 5 30.69 -31.43 41.32
CA GLY A 5 29.38 -32.08 41.37
C GLY A 5 28.23 -31.10 41.24
N GLY A 6 28.26 -30.22 40.23
CA GLY A 6 27.19 -29.29 39.88
C GLY A 6 27.45 -27.82 40.23
N ASP A 7 28.57 -27.50 40.87
CA ASP A 7 28.95 -26.11 41.14
C ASP A 7 29.34 -25.37 39.86
N PHE A 8 29.02 -24.08 39.81
CA PHE A 8 29.36 -23.20 38.70
C PHE A 8 29.75 -21.81 39.20
N ILE A 9 30.52 -21.10 38.38
CA ILE A 9 30.92 -19.72 38.62
C ILE A 9 30.34 -18.89 37.49
N ASP A 10 29.32 -18.11 37.82
CA ASP A 10 28.76 -17.16 36.86
C ASP A 10 29.73 -15.99 36.65
N ASN A 11 29.98 -15.61 35.40
CA ASN A 11 30.94 -14.57 35.00
C ASN A 11 32.34 -14.73 35.66
N PRO A 12 33.04 -15.85 35.40
CA PRO A 12 34.31 -16.16 36.05
C PRO A 12 35.40 -15.17 35.66
N ILE A 13 36.29 -14.84 36.60
CA ILE A 13 37.49 -14.06 36.31
C ILE A 13 38.54 -14.94 35.62
N LEU A 14 39.45 -14.30 34.89
CA LEU A 14 40.58 -14.97 34.28
C LEU A 14 41.71 -15.16 35.30
N CYS A 15 42.26 -16.37 35.37
CA CYS A 15 43.43 -16.65 36.20
C CYS A 15 44.20 -17.87 35.65
N ASN A 16 45.44 -18.05 36.10
CA ASN A 16 46.33 -19.15 35.71
C ASN A 16 47.20 -19.64 36.87
N THR A 17 46.79 -19.40 38.11
CA THR A 17 47.54 -19.77 39.32
C THR A 17 46.68 -20.68 40.20
N TYR A 18 47.27 -21.78 40.65
CA TYR A 18 46.59 -22.79 41.48
C TYR A 18 46.04 -22.18 42.78
N GLY A 19 44.77 -22.46 43.08
CA GLY A 19 44.13 -22.13 44.36
C GLY A 19 44.12 -20.65 44.72
N SER A 20 44.49 -19.76 43.82
CA SER A 20 44.65 -18.34 44.12
C SER A 20 43.33 -17.58 44.13
N GLU A 21 42.33 -18.04 43.38
CA GLU A 21 41.10 -17.26 43.15
C GLU A 21 39.81 -18.13 43.16
N PRO A 22 38.90 -17.94 44.14
CA PRO A 22 37.67 -18.73 44.26
C PRO A 22 36.66 -18.46 43.13
N SER A 23 36.77 -17.36 42.40
CA SER A 23 35.87 -16.97 41.29
C SER A 23 36.44 -17.28 39.91
N CYS A 24 37.41 -18.18 39.82
CA CYS A 24 38.05 -18.61 38.58
C CYS A 24 37.89 -20.12 38.36
N TYR A 25 37.77 -20.51 37.10
CA TYR A 25 37.66 -21.91 36.68
C TYR A 25 39.00 -22.64 36.56
N PHE A 26 40.13 -21.94 36.59
CA PHE A 26 41.43 -22.58 36.53
C PHE A 26 41.55 -23.60 37.68
N ASP A 27 41.90 -24.82 37.33
CA ASP A 27 42.14 -25.92 38.27
C ASP A 27 40.90 -26.43 39.02
N ARG A 28 39.70 -26.18 38.50
CA ARG A 28 38.48 -26.77 39.07
C ARG A 28 38.36 -28.23 38.72
N ILE A 29 37.93 -29.04 39.68
CA ILE A 29 37.81 -30.49 39.53
C ILE A 29 36.43 -30.80 38.99
N SER A 30 36.36 -31.54 37.88
CA SER A 30 35.11 -32.08 37.35
C SER A 30 34.77 -33.38 38.07
N VAL A 31 33.48 -33.65 38.35
CA VAL A 31 33.03 -34.95 38.85
C VAL A 31 32.49 -35.79 37.69
N PRO A 32 33.17 -36.90 37.32
CA PRO A 32 32.73 -37.78 36.24
C PRO A 32 31.32 -38.33 36.50
N GLY A 33 30.49 -38.35 35.47
CA GLY A 33 29.08 -38.75 35.53
C GLY A 33 28.11 -37.68 36.08
N VAL A 34 28.61 -36.55 36.59
CA VAL A 34 27.78 -35.43 37.09
C VAL A 34 28.05 -34.14 36.32
N ASP A 35 29.30 -33.70 36.28
CA ASP A 35 29.73 -32.47 35.60
C ASP A 35 30.09 -32.73 34.14
N SER A 36 30.70 -33.89 33.88
CA SER A 36 31.12 -34.34 32.57
C SER A 36 31.24 -35.86 32.49
N PHE A 37 31.46 -36.38 31.30
CA PHE A 37 31.74 -37.78 31.03
C PHE A 37 32.59 -37.88 29.76
N ASP A 38 33.69 -38.61 29.86
CA ASP A 38 34.49 -39.11 28.72
C ASP A 38 34.35 -40.64 28.63
N GLY A 39 33.94 -41.12 27.46
CA GLY A 39 33.68 -42.54 27.21
C GLY A 39 34.92 -43.35 26.81
N ASN A 40 36.03 -42.71 26.43
CA ASN A 40 37.24 -43.36 25.92
C ASN A 40 38.48 -42.94 26.72
N GLY A 41 39.10 -43.88 27.46
CA GLY A 41 40.33 -43.67 28.24
C GLY A 41 41.60 -43.41 27.44
N PHE A 42 41.63 -42.35 26.61
CA PHE A 42 42.86 -41.72 26.12
C PHE A 42 43.49 -40.81 27.19
N THR A 43 42.71 -40.48 28.21
CA THR A 43 43.15 -40.02 29.52
C THR A 43 43.87 -41.20 30.20
N ASP A 44 45.01 -40.95 30.83
CA ASP A 44 45.68 -41.97 31.62
C ASP A 44 44.86 -42.11 32.90
N ASP A 45 43.65 -42.71 32.83
CA ASP A 45 42.67 -42.83 33.91
C ASP A 45 43.27 -43.61 35.10
N ASP A 46 44.18 -42.96 35.80
CA ASP A 46 44.76 -43.39 37.03
C ASP A 46 43.72 -43.04 38.10
N PRO A 47 43.07 -44.05 38.71
CA PRO A 47 42.05 -43.81 39.73
C PRO A 47 42.59 -43.09 40.98
N ASP A 48 43.92 -42.93 41.10
CA ASP A 48 44.58 -42.18 42.16
C ASP A 48 44.75 -40.68 41.84
N LEU A 49 44.39 -40.20 40.64
CA LEU A 49 44.56 -38.81 40.18
C LEU A 49 43.24 -38.03 40.10
N LEU A 50 43.30 -36.70 40.32
CA LEU A 50 42.13 -35.82 40.27
C LEU A 50 41.87 -35.34 38.84
N SER A 51 40.62 -35.41 38.39
CA SER A 51 40.14 -34.87 37.10
C SER A 51 40.05 -33.35 37.08
N VAL A 52 41.05 -32.65 36.56
CA VAL A 52 41.18 -31.18 36.64
C VAL A 52 40.86 -30.48 35.33
N TYR A 53 40.22 -29.32 35.41
CA TYR A 53 40.01 -28.39 34.30
C TYR A 53 41.22 -27.45 34.11
N ARG A 54 41.84 -27.50 32.92
CA ARG A 54 42.98 -26.68 32.44
C ARG A 54 44.30 -26.93 33.15
N TYR A 55 45.21 -27.62 32.45
CA TYR A 55 46.57 -27.94 32.86
C TYR A 55 47.40 -26.76 33.41
N SER A 56 48.17 -27.02 34.48
CA SER A 56 49.33 -26.22 34.88
C SER A 56 50.58 -27.10 34.87
N SER A 57 51.64 -26.68 34.19
CA SER A 57 52.84 -27.47 33.90
C SER A 57 53.78 -27.72 35.10
N GLY A 58 53.25 -27.88 36.31
CA GLY A 58 54.02 -27.72 37.55
C GLY A 58 53.87 -28.77 38.65
N GLY A 59 53.03 -29.80 38.53
CA GLY A 59 52.88 -30.83 39.57
C GLY A 59 52.54 -32.19 38.99
N ALA A 60 53.30 -33.21 39.37
CA ALA A 60 52.94 -34.60 39.13
C ALA A 60 51.61 -34.91 39.84
N ASP A 61 50.81 -35.80 39.24
CA ASP A 61 49.60 -36.43 39.79
C ASP A 61 48.24 -35.71 39.51
N ARG A 62 47.89 -35.44 38.24
CA ARG A 62 46.55 -34.95 37.81
C ARG A 62 46.21 -35.43 36.40
N GLU A 63 44.98 -35.90 36.21
CA GLU A 63 44.40 -36.29 34.91
C GLU A 63 43.37 -35.26 34.47
N GLU A 64 43.15 -35.13 33.17
CA GLU A 64 42.07 -34.31 32.64
C GLU A 64 40.89 -35.24 32.30
N GLU A 65 39.66 -34.96 32.78
CA GLU A 65 38.47 -35.70 32.31
C GLU A 65 38.18 -35.43 30.83
N PHE A 66 38.72 -34.32 30.31
CA PHE A 66 38.76 -34.00 28.89
C PHE A 66 40.12 -33.44 28.55
N ASP A 67 40.70 -33.85 27.43
CA ASP A 67 41.88 -33.20 26.87
C ASP A 67 41.60 -31.69 26.67
N THR A 68 42.32 -30.83 27.39
CA THR A 68 42.27 -29.37 27.19
C THR A 68 43.56 -28.86 26.58
N PHE A 69 43.45 -28.09 25.49
CA PHE A 69 44.61 -27.51 24.81
C PHE A 69 44.53 -25.99 24.78
N ILE A 70 45.69 -25.34 24.65
CA ILE A 70 45.73 -23.91 24.34
C ILE A 70 45.08 -23.75 22.97
N SER A 71 43.99 -23.00 22.93
CA SER A 71 43.18 -22.89 21.72
C SER A 71 44.00 -22.31 20.58
N ALA A 72 43.94 -22.97 19.42
CA ALA A 72 44.52 -22.48 18.18
C ALA A 72 43.62 -21.46 17.47
N ASP A 73 42.48 -21.10 18.06
CA ASP A 73 41.57 -20.07 17.55
C ASP A 73 42.18 -18.66 17.65
N VAL A 74 41.50 -17.69 17.04
CA VAL A 74 41.76 -16.28 17.29
C VAL A 74 41.59 -15.99 18.78
N VAL A 75 42.61 -15.40 19.38
CA VAL A 75 42.60 -15.03 20.80
C VAL A 75 41.42 -14.07 21.04
N ARG A 76 40.49 -14.47 21.91
CA ARG A 76 39.38 -13.59 22.30
C ARG A 76 39.92 -12.38 23.04
N THR A 77 39.34 -11.21 22.81
CA THR A 77 39.77 -9.92 23.41
C THR A 77 39.97 -10.00 24.92
N LYS A 78 39.14 -10.77 25.64
CA LYS A 78 39.29 -10.92 27.09
C LYS A 78 40.61 -11.56 27.51
N PHE A 79 41.27 -12.36 26.67
CA PHE A 79 42.57 -12.99 26.91
C PHE A 79 43.75 -12.21 26.32
N GLU A 80 43.50 -11.20 25.48
CA GLU A 80 44.57 -10.38 24.91
C GLU A 80 45.32 -9.65 26.01
N ASN A 81 46.66 -9.81 26.03
CA ASN A 81 47.57 -9.17 26.97
C ASN A 81 47.24 -9.42 28.46
N GLN A 82 46.58 -10.53 28.80
CA GLN A 82 46.28 -10.88 30.18
C GLN A 82 47.45 -11.59 30.85
N TRP A 83 47.83 -11.13 32.05
CA TRP A 83 48.94 -11.67 32.85
C TRP A 83 48.49 -11.97 34.28
N GLY A 84 48.76 -13.20 34.75
CA GLY A 84 48.62 -13.61 36.14
C GLY A 84 49.99 -13.84 36.79
N SER A 85 50.01 -14.23 38.07
CA SER A 85 51.24 -14.51 38.82
C SER A 85 52.11 -15.63 38.22
N GLY A 86 51.51 -16.51 37.40
CA GLY A 86 52.19 -17.60 36.70
C GLY A 86 52.60 -17.29 35.25
N GLY A 87 52.35 -16.08 34.73
CA GLY A 87 52.62 -15.72 33.33
C GLY A 87 51.36 -15.33 32.55
N GLN A 88 51.39 -15.45 31.22
CA GLN A 88 50.24 -15.14 30.37
C GLN A 88 49.05 -16.06 30.68
N ILE A 89 47.84 -15.51 30.71
CA ILE A 89 46.60 -16.29 30.81
C ILE A 89 46.16 -16.66 29.39
N MET A 90 46.04 -17.96 29.13
CA MET A 90 45.72 -18.50 27.81
C MET A 90 44.24 -18.85 27.67
N ASP A 91 43.74 -18.87 26.43
CA ASP A 91 42.44 -19.42 26.09
C ASP A 91 42.56 -20.91 25.82
N TYR A 92 41.53 -21.68 26.16
CA TYR A 92 41.54 -23.14 26.05
C TYR A 92 40.23 -23.64 25.45
N ASP A 93 40.35 -24.67 24.63
CA ASP A 93 39.25 -25.48 24.12
C ASP A 93 39.29 -26.90 24.71
N ILE A 94 38.18 -27.62 24.56
CA ILE A 94 38.16 -29.06 24.75
C ILE A 94 38.49 -29.70 23.41
N ASP A 95 39.57 -30.47 23.40
CA ASP A 95 40.10 -31.16 22.23
C ASP A 95 39.67 -32.64 22.26
N ARG A 96 39.76 -33.30 21.09
CA ARG A 96 39.63 -34.75 20.93
C ARG A 96 38.38 -35.41 21.53
N LEU A 97 37.25 -34.70 21.50
CA LEU A 97 35.97 -35.28 21.89
C LEU A 97 35.65 -36.56 21.09
N ASN A 98 35.20 -37.58 21.80
CA ASN A 98 34.74 -38.87 21.31
C ASN A 98 33.20 -38.92 21.28
N ALA A 99 32.69 -39.98 20.64
CA ALA A 99 31.27 -40.25 20.64
C ALA A 99 30.77 -40.50 22.07
N ASP A 100 29.63 -39.89 22.38
CA ASP A 100 28.94 -39.87 23.66
C ASP A 100 29.59 -39.06 24.79
N ASP A 101 30.74 -38.41 24.53
CA ASP A 101 31.33 -37.47 25.48
C ASP A 101 30.38 -36.30 25.75
N TRP A 102 30.27 -35.88 27.00
CA TRP A 102 29.41 -34.75 27.33
C TRP A 102 29.88 -33.92 28.51
N ALA A 103 29.56 -32.63 28.47
CA ALA A 103 29.86 -31.70 29.54
C ALA A 103 28.69 -30.79 29.87
N ASN A 104 28.49 -30.53 31.16
CA ASN A 104 27.50 -29.59 31.65
C ASN A 104 28.06 -28.16 31.73
N TYR A 105 27.21 -27.19 31.45
CA TYR A 105 27.48 -25.76 31.56
C TYR A 105 26.28 -25.04 32.17
N THR A 106 26.47 -24.52 33.38
CA THR A 106 25.47 -23.70 34.07
C THR A 106 25.80 -22.21 33.97
N ARG A 107 24.77 -21.39 33.76
CA ARG A 107 24.83 -19.92 33.73
C ARG A 107 23.48 -19.33 34.13
N THR A 108 23.47 -18.11 34.67
CA THR A 108 22.25 -17.30 34.76
C THR A 108 22.02 -16.50 33.47
N PHE A 109 20.88 -16.73 32.82
CA PHE A 109 20.43 -16.06 31.61
C PHE A 109 19.41 -14.95 31.94
N ALA A 110 19.44 -13.85 31.19
CA ALA A 110 18.32 -12.93 31.14
C ALA A 110 17.12 -13.63 30.46
N THR A 111 15.90 -13.30 30.88
CA THR A 111 14.65 -13.90 30.36
C THR A 111 14.36 -13.37 28.96
N GLU A 112 14.96 -13.99 27.95
CA GLU A 112 14.93 -13.54 26.55
C GLU A 112 15.10 -14.73 25.60
N THR A 113 14.83 -14.51 24.32
CA THR A 113 15.06 -15.48 23.25
C THR A 113 16.49 -15.33 22.70
N TYR A 114 17.20 -16.43 22.47
CA TYR A 114 18.58 -16.43 22.00
C TYR A 114 18.78 -17.29 20.75
N SER A 115 19.55 -16.77 19.80
CA SER A 115 20.31 -17.54 18.84
C SER A 115 21.55 -18.14 19.50
N VAL A 116 21.80 -19.44 19.31
CA VAL A 116 22.91 -20.15 19.95
C VAL A 116 23.89 -20.67 18.90
N PHE A 117 25.18 -20.39 19.10
CA PHE A 117 26.25 -20.87 18.23
C PHE A 117 27.30 -21.64 19.02
N LEU A 118 27.85 -22.69 18.41
CA LEU A 118 29.03 -23.38 18.88
C LEU A 118 30.25 -22.90 18.10
N ARG A 119 31.28 -22.38 18.79
CA ARG A 119 32.59 -22.09 18.21
C ARG A 119 33.45 -23.36 18.26
N VAL A 120 33.74 -23.94 17.10
CA VAL A 120 34.30 -25.29 17.00
C VAL A 120 35.18 -25.48 15.75
N ALA A 121 36.19 -26.34 15.85
CA ALA A 121 36.93 -26.89 14.73
C ALA A 121 36.74 -28.43 14.67
N ALA A 122 36.90 -29.00 13.48
CA ALA A 122 36.57 -30.41 13.25
C ALA A 122 37.27 -30.98 12.02
N GLY A 123 37.95 -32.12 12.18
CA GLY A 123 38.62 -32.85 11.10
C GLY A 123 37.66 -33.60 10.16
N ALA A 124 36.42 -33.84 10.60
CA ALA A 124 35.35 -34.49 9.85
C ALA A 124 33.99 -33.85 10.19
N ALA A 125 32.99 -34.07 9.34
CA ALA A 125 31.62 -33.68 9.67
C ALA A 125 31.10 -34.54 10.83
N GLN A 126 30.60 -33.89 11.87
CA GLN A 126 30.24 -34.46 13.17
C GLN A 126 29.03 -33.71 13.75
N THR A 127 28.34 -34.30 14.69
CA THR A 127 27.10 -33.82 15.31
C THR A 127 27.33 -33.59 16.79
N VAL A 128 26.97 -32.39 17.26
CA VAL A 128 26.94 -32.07 18.69
C VAL A 128 25.52 -31.73 19.09
N ARG A 129 25.00 -32.36 20.15
CA ARG A 129 23.66 -32.13 20.67
C ARG A 129 23.71 -31.18 21.86
N LEU A 130 22.75 -30.28 21.95
CA LEU A 130 22.53 -29.42 23.11
C LEU A 130 21.23 -29.83 23.80
N ASP A 131 21.32 -30.09 25.10
CA ASP A 131 20.17 -30.43 25.96
C ASP A 131 20.09 -29.47 27.15
N ARG A 132 18.89 -29.32 27.71
CA ARG A 132 18.68 -28.82 29.08
C ARG A 132 18.76 -29.97 30.06
N VAL A 133 19.49 -29.80 31.15
CA VAL A 133 19.39 -30.67 32.32
C VAL A 133 18.14 -30.27 33.11
N THR A 134 17.17 -31.18 33.21
CA THR A 134 15.84 -30.92 33.82
C THR A 134 15.67 -31.50 35.22
N SER A 135 16.63 -32.30 35.67
CA SER A 135 16.74 -32.82 37.03
C SER A 135 17.84 -32.08 37.80
N ASP A 136 18.14 -32.53 39.02
CA ASP A 136 19.20 -31.94 39.84
C ASP A 136 20.57 -32.02 39.11
N PRO A 137 21.20 -30.87 38.76
CA PRO A 137 22.48 -30.85 38.05
C PRO A 137 23.66 -31.32 38.91
N ALA A 138 23.46 -31.53 40.22
CA ALA A 138 24.44 -32.11 41.12
C ALA A 138 24.32 -33.65 41.26
N ALA A 139 23.29 -34.26 40.67
CA ALA A 139 23.07 -35.70 40.72
C ALA A 139 23.67 -36.40 39.48
N PRO A 140 24.07 -37.69 39.60
CA PRO A 140 24.32 -38.53 38.42
C PRO A 140 23.00 -38.87 37.70
N ASP A 141 23.10 -39.47 36.50
CA ASP A 141 21.94 -39.97 35.72
C ASP A 141 20.86 -38.91 35.43
N GLN A 142 21.31 -37.70 35.10
CA GLN A 142 20.45 -36.54 34.89
C GLN A 142 19.45 -36.73 33.74
N THR A 143 18.20 -36.32 33.95
CA THR A 143 17.21 -36.21 32.89
C THR A 143 17.47 -35.00 32.00
N LEU A 144 17.28 -35.19 30.69
CA LEU A 144 17.56 -34.20 29.66
C LEU A 144 16.31 -33.84 28.86
N SER A 145 16.24 -32.60 28.39
CA SER A 145 15.29 -32.15 27.37
C SER A 145 16.07 -31.60 26.18
N LEU A 146 15.82 -32.15 24.99
CA LEU A 146 16.48 -31.72 23.76
C LEU A 146 16.23 -30.23 23.50
N VAL A 147 17.29 -29.50 23.17
CA VAL A 147 17.23 -28.11 22.69
C VAL A 147 17.47 -28.07 21.18
N GLY A 148 18.52 -28.75 20.70
CA GLY A 148 18.83 -28.81 19.27
C GLY A 148 20.17 -29.47 18.98
N TYR A 149 20.66 -29.29 17.75
CA TYR A 149 21.90 -29.87 17.24
C TYR A 149 22.77 -28.81 16.58
N PHE A 150 24.09 -28.91 16.78
CA PHE A 150 25.09 -28.27 15.95
C PHE A 150 25.59 -29.31 14.94
N LEU A 151 25.22 -29.11 13.67
CA LEU A 151 25.70 -29.95 12.57
C LEU A 151 27.05 -29.42 12.09
N VAL A 152 28.13 -29.87 12.73
CA VAL A 152 29.49 -29.36 12.51
C VAL A 152 30.05 -29.94 11.21
N PRO A 153 30.35 -29.12 10.18
CA PRO A 153 31.00 -29.62 8.96
C PRO A 153 32.47 -29.93 9.23
N ARG A 154 33.14 -30.61 8.28
CA ARG A 154 34.62 -30.58 8.26
C ARG A 154 35.08 -29.14 8.05
N THR A 155 35.98 -28.65 8.91
CA THR A 155 36.46 -27.26 8.88
C THR A 155 37.95 -27.18 8.52
N SER A 156 38.49 -25.96 8.46
CA SER A 156 39.94 -25.68 8.28
C SER A 156 40.43 -24.68 9.34
N GLY A 157 39.85 -24.75 10.53
CA GLY A 157 39.97 -23.78 11.63
C GLY A 157 38.61 -23.58 12.31
N TYR A 158 38.56 -22.81 13.38
CA TYR A 158 37.32 -22.62 14.14
C TYR A 158 36.30 -21.78 13.38
N VAL A 159 35.06 -22.25 13.38
CA VAL A 159 33.89 -21.58 12.79
C VAL A 159 32.77 -21.49 13.83
N PHE A 160 31.82 -20.60 13.59
CA PHE A 160 30.56 -20.61 14.33
C PHE A 160 29.57 -21.53 13.60
N VAL A 161 29.04 -22.51 14.31
CA VAL A 161 27.98 -23.40 13.83
C VAL A 161 26.69 -23.04 14.57
N PRO A 162 25.61 -22.66 13.87
CA PRO A 162 24.34 -22.34 14.50
C PRO A 162 23.66 -23.60 15.04
N LEU A 163 22.84 -23.44 16.07
CA LEU A 163 21.94 -24.47 16.55
C LEU A 163 20.78 -24.65 15.57
N THR A 164 20.50 -25.89 15.16
CA THR A 164 19.40 -26.26 14.26
C THR A 164 18.63 -27.47 14.80
N ASP A 165 17.59 -27.90 14.08
CA ASP A 165 17.07 -29.26 14.25
C ASP A 165 18.04 -30.31 13.63
N LEU A 166 17.68 -31.59 13.73
CA LEU A 166 18.50 -32.68 13.18
C LEU A 166 18.50 -32.73 11.64
N ALA A 167 17.49 -32.14 10.98
CA ALA A 167 17.44 -32.07 9.53
C ALA A 167 18.40 -31.00 8.99
N GLY A 168 18.72 -30.00 9.82
CA GLY A 168 19.52 -28.84 9.46
C GLY A 168 18.73 -27.80 8.67
N GLY A 169 19.39 -26.67 8.37
CA GLY A 169 18.83 -25.59 7.56
C GLY A 169 18.51 -24.35 8.38
N THR A 170 17.34 -24.32 9.02
CA THR A 170 16.88 -23.14 9.79
C THR A 170 17.50 -23.11 11.17
N GLU A 171 18.05 -21.95 11.53
CA GLU A 171 18.55 -21.66 12.87
C GLU A 171 17.40 -21.67 13.89
N LEU A 172 17.62 -22.34 15.03
CA LEU A 172 16.68 -22.35 16.14
C LEU A 172 16.97 -21.20 17.09
N THR A 173 15.90 -20.53 17.52
CA THR A 173 15.93 -19.60 18.64
C THR A 173 15.37 -20.27 19.90
N VAL A 174 15.96 -19.96 21.07
CA VAL A 174 15.67 -20.64 22.33
C VAL A 174 15.46 -19.63 23.44
N ASN A 175 14.31 -19.67 24.12
CA ASN A 175 14.06 -18.83 25.29
C ASN A 175 14.78 -19.38 26.52
N PHE A 176 15.72 -18.63 27.09
CA PHE A 176 16.38 -18.98 28.36
C PHE A 176 15.93 -18.03 29.47
N SER A 177 15.92 -18.50 30.72
CA SER A 177 15.52 -17.67 31.86
C SER A 177 16.13 -18.13 33.18
N GLY A 178 16.80 -17.20 33.88
CA GLY A 178 17.40 -17.50 35.18
C GLY A 178 18.55 -18.51 35.08
N GLN A 179 18.83 -19.22 36.16
CA GLN A 179 19.90 -20.21 36.19
C GLN A 179 19.47 -21.48 35.45
N GLU A 180 20.16 -21.80 34.36
CA GLU A 180 19.95 -23.03 33.59
C GLU A 180 21.25 -23.82 33.46
N THR A 181 21.13 -25.15 33.42
CA THR A 181 22.23 -26.06 33.14
C THR A 181 22.01 -26.71 31.78
N LEU A 182 22.97 -26.51 30.88
CA LEU A 182 22.96 -27.05 29.53
C LEU A 182 23.98 -28.19 29.45
N ARG A 183 23.65 -29.24 28.69
CA ARG A 183 24.57 -30.33 28.38
C ARG A 183 24.93 -30.29 26.90
N LEU A 184 26.22 -30.21 26.62
CA LEU A 184 26.77 -30.39 25.28
C LEU A 184 27.21 -31.85 25.15
N THR A 185 26.64 -32.60 24.21
CA THR A 185 26.97 -34.01 23.96
C THR A 185 27.55 -34.18 22.56
N ALA A 186 28.76 -34.71 22.43
CA ALA A 186 29.37 -35.08 21.17
C ALA A 186 28.76 -36.40 20.68
N VAL A 187 27.84 -36.37 19.72
CA VAL A 187 27.00 -37.54 19.39
C VAL A 187 27.77 -38.62 18.65
N ASP A 188 28.58 -38.22 17.67
CA ASP A 188 29.29 -39.11 16.75
C ASP A 188 30.74 -38.67 16.53
N ALA A 189 31.31 -37.98 17.52
CA ALA A 189 32.66 -37.46 17.42
C ALA A 189 33.72 -38.57 17.40
N ASN A 190 34.87 -38.29 16.79
CA ASN A 190 35.89 -39.29 16.49
C ASN A 190 37.31 -38.86 16.89
N ALA A 191 37.42 -38.15 18.01
CA ALA A 191 38.66 -37.58 18.52
C ALA A 191 39.30 -36.51 17.61
N ASN A 192 38.51 -35.88 16.74
CA ASN A 192 38.92 -34.74 15.89
C ASN A 192 37.84 -33.65 15.91
N LEU A 193 37.35 -33.31 17.10
CA LEU A 193 36.36 -32.27 17.34
C LEU A 193 36.86 -31.41 18.50
N GLU A 194 37.05 -30.12 18.20
CA GLU A 194 37.63 -29.15 19.12
C GLU A 194 36.61 -28.06 19.46
N ALA A 195 36.01 -28.13 20.66
CA ALA A 195 34.96 -27.22 21.09
C ALA A 195 35.52 -26.10 21.98
N ASN A 196 35.42 -24.85 21.54
CA ASN A 196 35.96 -23.70 22.28
C ASN A 196 34.92 -23.09 23.24
N PHE A 197 33.82 -22.54 22.70
CA PHE A 197 32.75 -21.95 23.53
C PHE A 197 31.39 -21.92 22.83
N LEU A 198 30.34 -21.85 23.64
CA LEU A 198 29.00 -21.48 23.19
C LEU A 198 28.84 -19.95 23.20
N MET A 199 28.22 -19.41 22.15
CA MET A 199 27.84 -18.01 22.03
C MET A 199 26.31 -17.91 22.05
N PHE A 200 25.78 -17.11 22.97
CA PHE A 200 24.36 -16.82 23.10
C PHE A 200 24.16 -15.37 22.67
N VAL A 201 23.47 -15.18 21.56
CA VAL A 201 23.15 -13.86 20.99
C VAL A 201 21.66 -13.66 21.21
N PRO A 202 21.21 -12.59 21.90
CA PRO A 202 19.79 -12.25 21.91
C PRO A 202 19.26 -12.25 20.49
N ALA A 203 18.21 -13.04 20.23
CA ALA A 203 17.59 -13.06 18.92
C ALA A 203 16.97 -11.67 18.69
N GLU A 204 17.31 -11.03 17.58
CA GLU A 204 16.62 -9.80 17.17
C GLU A 204 15.17 -10.21 16.86
N GLU A 205 14.22 -9.79 17.69
CA GLU A 205 12.80 -9.82 17.31
C GLU A 205 12.67 -8.84 16.14
N THR A 206 12.33 -9.35 14.95
CA THR A 206 12.13 -8.50 13.79
C THR A 206 10.82 -7.75 13.96
N SER A 207 10.87 -6.58 14.60
CA SER A 207 9.73 -5.69 14.77
C SER A 207 9.34 -5.04 13.43
N PHE A 208 8.10 -5.19 12.98
CA PHE A 208 7.59 -4.57 11.75
C PHE A 208 6.73 -3.33 12.07
N LEU A 209 6.73 -2.33 11.17
CA LEU A 209 5.80 -1.20 11.31
C LEU A 209 4.36 -1.69 11.18
N PRO A 210 3.40 -1.13 11.93
CA PRO A 210 2.00 -1.43 11.71
C PRO A 210 1.56 -0.90 10.34
N SER A 211 0.44 -1.42 9.84
CA SER A 211 -0.24 -0.92 8.65
C SER A 211 -1.54 -0.21 9.05
N ILE A 212 -1.87 0.88 8.37
CA ILE A 212 -3.13 1.60 8.59
C ILE A 212 -3.66 2.24 7.30
N SER A 213 -4.97 2.18 7.10
CA SER A 213 -5.67 2.86 6.01
C SER A 213 -7.05 3.35 6.44
N ILE A 214 -7.42 4.57 6.03
CA ILE A 214 -8.80 5.06 6.17
C ILE A 214 -9.64 4.39 5.09
N THR A 215 -10.71 3.71 5.48
CA THR A 215 -11.63 2.98 4.59
C THR A 215 -12.94 3.72 4.35
N SER A 216 -13.29 4.65 5.24
CA SER A 216 -14.41 5.59 5.06
C SER A 216 -14.10 6.93 5.71
N PRO A 217 -14.46 8.07 5.08
CA PRO A 217 -14.90 8.17 3.68
C PRO A 217 -13.80 7.77 2.68
N THR A 218 -14.17 7.56 1.42
CA THR A 218 -13.20 7.27 0.35
C THR A 218 -12.58 8.57 -0.18
N ASP A 219 -11.38 8.46 -0.75
CA ASP A 219 -10.70 9.61 -1.35
C ASP A 219 -11.53 10.22 -2.50
N GLY A 220 -11.69 11.55 -2.47
CA GLY A 220 -12.53 12.30 -3.39
C GLY A 220 -14.03 12.28 -3.07
N ALA A 221 -14.46 11.73 -1.92
CA ALA A 221 -15.87 11.72 -1.55
C ALA A 221 -16.43 13.15 -1.43
N ILE A 222 -17.64 13.34 -1.95
CA ILE A 222 -18.44 14.55 -1.80
C ILE A 222 -19.57 14.26 -0.82
N LEU A 223 -19.73 15.10 0.20
CA LEU A 223 -20.61 14.87 1.34
C LEU A 223 -21.47 16.12 1.63
N PRO A 224 -22.68 15.96 2.18
CA PRO A 224 -23.54 17.09 2.53
C PRO A 224 -22.97 17.93 3.68
N THR A 225 -23.09 19.26 3.57
CA THR A 225 -22.78 20.18 4.67
C THR A 225 -23.67 19.95 5.90
N GLY A 226 -23.08 20.13 7.09
CA GLY A 226 -23.77 20.07 8.37
C GLY A 226 -24.13 18.67 8.86
N GLY A 227 -23.79 17.62 8.10
CA GLY A 227 -23.91 16.23 8.51
C GLY A 227 -22.75 15.78 9.40
N ASP A 228 -22.94 14.65 10.07
CA ASP A 228 -21.87 13.95 10.78
C ASP A 228 -21.16 12.99 9.81
N ILE A 229 -19.83 12.97 9.85
CA ILE A 229 -18.98 12.11 9.01
C ILE A 229 -18.40 10.99 9.87
N ASN A 230 -18.70 9.74 9.52
CA ASN A 230 -18.07 8.58 10.17
C ASN A 230 -16.72 8.28 9.49
N VAL A 231 -15.63 8.42 10.24
CA VAL A 231 -14.28 8.11 9.80
C VAL A 231 -13.89 6.74 10.34
N VAL A 232 -13.53 5.82 9.45
CA VAL A 232 -13.21 4.43 9.76
C VAL A 232 -11.83 4.10 9.22
N ALA A 233 -11.01 3.43 10.01
CA ALA A 233 -9.72 2.92 9.56
C ALA A 233 -9.57 1.43 9.89
N ASP A 234 -8.88 0.73 8.99
CA ASP A 234 -8.37 -0.61 9.25
C ASP A 234 -6.88 -0.48 9.59
N ALA A 235 -6.48 -1.09 10.71
CA ALA A 235 -5.10 -1.16 11.15
C ALA A 235 -4.75 -2.58 11.59
N SER A 236 -3.55 -3.04 11.25
CA SER A 236 -3.03 -4.35 11.63
C SER A 236 -1.52 -4.33 11.71
N ASP A 237 -0.96 -5.24 12.48
CA ASP A 237 0.48 -5.44 12.62
C ASP A 237 0.82 -6.92 12.37
N GLU A 238 1.97 -7.20 11.75
CA GLU A 238 2.29 -8.55 11.22
C GLU A 238 2.82 -9.49 12.31
N ASP A 239 3.61 -8.95 13.23
CA ASP A 239 4.30 -9.66 14.30
C ASP A 239 3.77 -9.33 15.71
N GLY A 240 2.97 -8.28 15.85
CA GLY A 240 2.34 -7.89 17.11
C GLY A 240 0.88 -7.46 16.97
N PHE A 241 0.51 -6.39 17.66
CA PHE A 241 -0.83 -5.81 17.63
C PHE A 241 -0.81 -4.29 17.66
N VAL A 242 -1.81 -3.67 17.03
CA VAL A 242 -2.00 -2.23 17.08
C VAL A 242 -2.50 -1.82 18.47
N LYS A 243 -1.65 -1.11 19.22
CA LYS A 243 -1.94 -0.56 20.55
C LYS A 243 -2.85 0.67 20.50
N GLN A 244 -2.74 1.47 19.43
CA GLN A 244 -3.45 2.75 19.33
C GLN A 244 -3.65 3.19 17.88
N VAL A 245 -4.79 3.81 17.60
CA VAL A 245 -5.08 4.54 16.36
C VAL A 245 -5.54 5.97 16.68
N THR A 246 -4.91 6.96 16.06
CA THR A 246 -5.28 8.38 16.18
C THR A 246 -5.76 8.92 14.84
N PHE A 247 -6.90 9.60 14.80
CA PHE A 247 -7.49 10.22 13.61
C PHE A 247 -7.27 11.73 13.60
N PHE A 248 -6.99 12.28 12.42
CA PHE A 248 -6.74 13.71 12.22
C PHE A 248 -7.55 14.28 11.05
N VAL A 249 -7.92 15.55 11.18
CA VAL A 249 -8.50 16.40 10.12
C VAL A 249 -7.60 17.62 9.95
N ASP A 250 -7.06 17.83 8.75
CA ASP A 250 -6.12 18.92 8.45
C ASP A 250 -4.95 19.01 9.46
N GLY A 251 -4.50 17.84 9.94
CA GLY A 251 -3.45 17.70 10.95
C GLY A 251 -3.88 17.95 12.41
N VAL A 252 -5.17 18.21 12.66
CA VAL A 252 -5.73 18.35 14.01
C VAL A 252 -6.35 17.03 14.44
N GLU A 253 -5.93 16.51 15.61
CA GLU A 253 -6.50 15.30 16.19
C GLU A 253 -8.00 15.46 16.48
N ILE A 254 -8.79 14.47 16.05
CA ILE A 254 -10.22 14.40 16.32
C ILE A 254 -10.62 13.22 17.22
N ALA A 255 -9.82 12.16 17.26
CA ALA A 255 -10.05 11.00 18.12
C ALA A 255 -8.79 10.15 18.27
N GLN A 256 -8.74 9.42 19.37
CA GLN A 256 -7.72 8.41 19.65
C GLN A 256 -8.41 7.19 20.28
N LEU A 257 -8.10 6.00 19.75
CA LEU A 257 -8.73 4.73 20.11
C LEU A 257 -7.64 3.70 20.40
N THR A 258 -7.88 2.83 21.38
CA THR A 258 -6.95 1.76 21.77
C THR A 258 -7.52 0.37 21.55
N GLU A 259 -8.74 0.25 21.02
CA GLU A 259 -9.41 -1.02 20.73
C GLU A 259 -10.19 -0.91 19.41
N ALA A 260 -10.19 -2.00 18.64
CA ALA A 260 -10.97 -2.11 17.41
C ALA A 260 -12.46 -2.40 17.69
N PRO A 261 -13.41 -2.00 16.82
CA PRO A 261 -13.20 -1.32 15.54
C PRO A 261 -12.73 0.14 15.69
N PHE A 262 -11.82 0.57 14.81
CA PHE A 262 -11.31 1.94 14.82
C PHE A 262 -12.22 2.86 14.00
N GLU A 263 -13.23 3.41 14.65
CA GLU A 263 -14.20 4.32 14.05
C GLU A 263 -14.48 5.54 14.94
N THR A 264 -14.64 6.70 14.33
CA THR A 264 -14.98 7.94 15.03
C THR A 264 -15.96 8.78 14.24
N LEU A 265 -16.84 9.47 14.96
CA LEU A 265 -17.79 10.40 14.39
C LEU A 265 -17.23 11.82 14.44
N TRP A 266 -17.11 12.48 13.29
CA TRP A 266 -16.79 13.89 13.17
C TRP A 266 -18.07 14.70 12.91
N PRO A 267 -18.62 15.41 13.93
CA PRO A 267 -19.98 15.93 13.85
C PRO A 267 -20.09 17.29 13.16
N ALA A 268 -21.26 17.54 12.57
CA ALA A 268 -21.72 18.83 12.04
C ALA A 268 -20.68 19.56 11.16
N VAL A 269 -20.15 18.84 10.16
CA VAL A 269 -19.01 19.31 9.37
C VAL A 269 -19.42 20.44 8.41
N PRO A 270 -18.80 21.63 8.48
CA PRO A 270 -19.08 22.73 7.55
C PRO A 270 -18.64 22.42 6.12
N ALA A 271 -19.15 23.20 5.16
CA ALA A 271 -18.67 23.14 3.78
C ALA A 271 -17.19 23.50 3.67
N GLY A 272 -16.46 22.76 2.84
CA GLY A 272 -15.02 22.91 2.67
C GLY A 272 -14.35 21.68 2.07
N THR A 273 -13.04 21.77 1.89
CA THR A 273 -12.19 20.64 1.52
C THR A 273 -11.33 20.26 2.71
N TYR A 274 -11.31 18.99 3.07
CA TYR A 274 -10.62 18.48 4.26
C TYR A 274 -9.71 17.32 3.89
N THR A 275 -8.57 17.22 4.59
CA THR A 275 -7.67 16.07 4.49
C THR A 275 -7.74 15.25 5.77
N LEU A 276 -8.13 13.99 5.64
CA LEU A 276 -8.15 13.01 6.73
C LEU A 276 -6.87 12.18 6.70
N THR A 277 -6.27 11.96 7.86
CA THR A 277 -5.16 11.02 8.06
C THR A 277 -5.36 10.24 9.34
N ALA A 278 -4.80 9.04 9.41
CA ALA A 278 -4.77 8.24 10.63
C ALA A 278 -3.34 7.78 10.94
N GLU A 279 -3.03 7.65 12.22
CA GLU A 279 -1.75 7.14 12.74
C GLU A 279 -2.01 5.88 13.55
N ALA A 280 -1.25 4.81 13.30
CA ALA A 280 -1.26 3.60 14.12
C ALA A 280 0.06 3.48 14.89
N VAL A 281 -0.04 3.05 16.14
CA VAL A 281 1.09 2.68 17.01
C VAL A 281 0.92 1.23 17.45
N ASP A 282 1.96 0.41 17.32
CA ASP A 282 1.96 -1.00 17.73
C ASP A 282 2.42 -1.21 19.20
N ASP A 283 2.58 -2.46 19.61
CA ASP A 283 3.07 -2.85 20.93
C ASP A 283 4.58 -2.67 21.14
N ASP A 284 5.34 -2.45 20.07
CA ASP A 284 6.77 -2.12 20.06
C ASP A 284 7.05 -0.60 19.95
N ASP A 285 6.02 0.24 20.03
CA ASP A 285 6.07 1.70 19.89
C ASP A 285 6.51 2.20 18.50
N LEU A 286 6.40 1.37 17.46
CA LEU A 286 6.57 1.82 16.08
C LEU A 286 5.30 2.49 15.55
N VAL A 287 5.49 3.40 14.59
CA VAL A 287 4.45 4.32 14.13
C VAL A 287 4.31 4.26 12.62
N ALA A 288 3.06 4.16 12.13
CA ALA A 288 2.73 4.26 10.73
C ALA A 288 1.60 5.26 10.47
N LEU A 289 1.66 5.94 9.32
CA LEU A 289 0.66 6.90 8.89
C LEU A 289 -0.11 6.36 7.67
N SER A 290 -1.41 6.62 7.63
CA SER A 290 -2.22 6.32 6.46
C SER A 290 -1.85 7.23 5.29
N ALA A 291 -2.21 6.81 4.07
CA ALA A 291 -2.33 7.77 2.98
C ALA A 291 -3.40 8.84 3.33
N PRO A 292 -3.24 10.09 2.87
CA PRO A 292 -4.26 11.11 3.06
C PRO A 292 -5.51 10.79 2.24
N VAL A 293 -6.68 11.03 2.84
CA VAL A 293 -7.99 10.96 2.17
C VAL A 293 -8.54 12.39 2.08
N THR A 294 -8.70 12.92 0.88
CA THR A 294 -9.30 14.24 0.66
C THR A 294 -10.80 14.09 0.46
N ILE A 295 -11.59 14.85 1.20
CA ILE A 295 -13.04 14.94 1.03
C ILE A 295 -13.49 16.37 0.77
N ILE A 296 -14.64 16.50 0.12
CA ILE A 296 -15.31 17.77 -0.13
C ILE A 296 -16.66 17.72 0.56
N VAL A 297 -16.92 18.72 1.40
CA VAL A 297 -18.22 18.94 2.01
C VAL A 297 -18.89 20.07 1.24
N ASP A 298 -19.98 19.73 0.56
CA ASP A 298 -20.66 20.59 -0.40
C ASP A 298 -21.91 21.23 0.22
N SER A 299 -22.09 22.52 -0.05
CA SER A 299 -23.25 23.32 0.36
C SER A 299 -23.92 24.05 -0.80
N ASP A 300 -23.36 23.96 -1.99
CA ASP A 300 -23.85 24.73 -3.12
C ASP A 300 -25.04 23.99 -3.76
N PRO A 301 -26.22 24.63 -3.87
CA PRO A 301 -27.35 24.00 -4.52
C PRO A 301 -27.23 24.06 -6.05
N PRO A 302 -27.93 23.17 -6.78
CA PRO A 302 -27.85 23.16 -8.22
C PRO A 302 -28.51 24.42 -8.81
N GLU A 303 -27.87 25.01 -9.81
CA GLU A 303 -28.35 26.20 -10.51
C GLU A 303 -28.79 25.89 -11.93
N VAL A 304 -29.87 26.54 -12.39
CA VAL A 304 -30.32 26.41 -13.79
C VAL A 304 -29.43 27.26 -14.70
N GLY A 305 -28.54 26.60 -15.43
CA GLY A 305 -27.68 27.21 -16.43
C GLY A 305 -28.47 27.63 -17.68
N ALA A 306 -29.31 26.74 -18.23
CA ALA A 306 -30.05 26.99 -19.46
C ALA A 306 -31.37 26.21 -19.56
N VAL A 307 -32.28 26.68 -20.43
CA VAL A 307 -33.48 25.95 -20.84
C VAL A 307 -33.62 25.97 -22.36
N ARG A 308 -34.05 24.85 -22.96
CA ARG A 308 -34.13 24.67 -24.43
C ARG A 308 -35.37 23.90 -24.84
N GLY A 309 -36.23 24.47 -25.69
CA GLY A 309 -37.37 23.75 -26.27
C GLY A 309 -36.97 22.75 -27.35
N SER A 310 -37.62 21.59 -27.43
CA SER A 310 -37.37 20.60 -28.48
C SER A 310 -37.80 21.12 -29.86
N PRO A 311 -37.13 20.69 -30.96
CA PRO A 311 -37.58 21.01 -32.32
C PRO A 311 -38.88 20.30 -32.71
N ALA A 312 -39.27 19.26 -31.96
CA ALA A 312 -40.59 18.65 -32.08
C ALA A 312 -41.71 19.47 -31.38
N LEU A 313 -41.34 20.56 -30.69
CA LEU A 313 -42.26 21.46 -29.99
C LEU A 313 -43.08 20.75 -28.90
N ASP A 314 -42.52 19.74 -28.27
CA ASP A 314 -43.19 18.84 -27.34
C ASP A 314 -42.40 18.55 -26.06
N ALA A 315 -41.21 19.14 -25.90
CA ALA A 315 -40.38 18.97 -24.72
C ALA A 315 -39.51 20.20 -24.42
N ILE A 316 -39.01 20.27 -23.20
CA ILE A 316 -38.07 21.29 -22.73
C ILE A 316 -36.93 20.60 -21.99
N GLU A 317 -35.68 20.87 -22.36
CA GLU A 317 -34.50 20.45 -21.62
C GLU A 317 -34.08 21.57 -20.67
N VAL A 318 -34.07 21.30 -19.37
CA VAL A 318 -33.51 22.15 -18.32
C VAL A 318 -32.11 21.62 -18.01
N ILE A 319 -31.10 22.49 -18.10
CA ILE A 319 -29.69 22.13 -17.89
C ILE A 319 -29.21 22.83 -16.63
N PHE A 320 -28.76 22.02 -15.67
CA PHE A 320 -28.16 22.46 -14.43
C PHE A 320 -26.63 22.54 -14.55
N ASN A 321 -25.99 23.29 -13.65
CA ASN A 321 -24.53 23.33 -13.50
C ASN A 321 -23.92 22.01 -13.00
N GLU A 322 -24.74 21.17 -12.36
CA GLU A 322 -24.34 19.92 -11.73
C GLU A 322 -25.44 18.84 -11.75
N PRO A 323 -25.12 17.57 -11.43
CA PRO A 323 -26.12 16.51 -11.39
C PRO A 323 -27.17 16.76 -10.30
N VAL A 324 -28.43 16.59 -10.67
CA VAL A 324 -29.55 16.74 -9.71
C VAL A 324 -29.97 15.40 -9.14
N ASP A 325 -30.52 15.42 -7.93
CA ASP A 325 -31.20 14.25 -7.35
C ASP A 325 -32.42 13.87 -8.21
N VAL A 326 -32.57 12.57 -8.45
CA VAL A 326 -33.64 12.04 -9.31
C VAL A 326 -35.01 12.28 -8.68
N THR A 327 -35.13 12.16 -7.36
CA THR A 327 -36.45 12.26 -6.69
C THR A 327 -37.02 13.67 -6.77
N THR A 328 -36.22 14.67 -6.41
CA THR A 328 -36.58 16.08 -6.46
C THR A 328 -36.56 16.63 -7.88
N GLY A 329 -35.64 16.14 -8.72
CA GLY A 329 -35.54 16.50 -10.14
C GLY A 329 -36.72 16.01 -10.97
N GLU A 330 -37.29 14.83 -10.69
CA GLU A 330 -38.47 14.30 -11.41
C GLU A 330 -39.82 14.74 -10.84
N ALA A 331 -39.81 15.48 -9.72
CA ALA A 331 -41.03 16.00 -9.13
C ALA A 331 -41.67 17.08 -10.02
N MET A 332 -42.69 16.73 -10.79
CA MET A 332 -43.37 17.65 -11.73
C MET A 332 -43.79 19.00 -11.13
N GLY A 333 -44.16 19.04 -9.83
CA GLY A 333 -44.54 20.28 -9.13
C GLY A 333 -43.41 21.32 -9.00
N ASN A 334 -42.17 20.90 -9.23
CA ASN A 334 -40.99 21.76 -9.22
C ASN A 334 -40.82 22.59 -10.50
N TYR A 335 -41.64 22.34 -11.53
CA TYR A 335 -41.56 23.01 -12.82
C TYR A 335 -42.89 23.70 -13.16
N SER A 336 -42.81 24.97 -13.58
CA SER A 336 -43.95 25.67 -14.16
C SER A 336 -43.53 26.46 -15.39
N VAL A 337 -44.38 26.48 -16.42
CA VAL A 337 -44.08 27.11 -17.71
C VAL A 337 -45.12 28.20 -18.01
N THR A 338 -44.66 29.39 -18.42
CA THR A 338 -45.48 30.56 -18.75
C THR A 338 -45.15 31.06 -20.17
N PRO A 339 -46.12 31.30 -21.08
CA PRO A 339 -47.57 31.08 -20.94
C PRO A 339 -47.90 29.64 -20.56
N SER A 340 -49.04 29.44 -19.87
CA SER A 340 -49.40 28.15 -19.27
C SER A 340 -49.27 27.00 -20.27
N LEU A 341 -48.37 26.06 -19.96
CA LEU A 341 -48.09 24.87 -20.77
C LEU A 341 -48.00 23.67 -19.82
N ALA A 342 -48.77 22.62 -20.09
CA ALA A 342 -48.77 21.44 -19.25
C ALA A 342 -47.45 20.67 -19.36
N VAL A 343 -46.86 20.29 -18.23
CA VAL A 343 -45.76 19.33 -18.12
C VAL A 343 -46.38 17.95 -17.85
N ASN A 344 -46.18 17.01 -18.77
CA ASN A 344 -46.81 15.69 -18.76
C ASN A 344 -45.91 14.63 -18.10
N ALA A 345 -44.60 14.78 -18.22
CA ALA A 345 -43.60 13.90 -17.63
C ALA A 345 -42.28 14.66 -17.43
N VAL A 346 -41.48 14.20 -16.48
CA VAL A 346 -40.15 14.74 -16.19
C VAL A 346 -39.19 13.56 -16.02
N VAL A 347 -38.01 13.64 -16.64
CA VAL A 347 -36.98 12.60 -16.55
C VAL A 347 -35.63 13.27 -16.28
N VAL A 348 -34.90 12.77 -15.28
CA VAL A 348 -33.54 13.24 -14.94
C VAL A 348 -32.50 12.40 -15.67
N ASN A 349 -31.45 13.04 -16.19
CA ASN A 349 -30.29 12.42 -16.79
C ASN A 349 -29.02 13.22 -16.40
N GLY A 350 -28.51 12.97 -15.20
CA GLY A 350 -27.39 13.71 -14.62
C GLY A 350 -27.75 15.19 -14.43
N GLN A 351 -27.04 16.08 -15.13
CA GLN A 351 -27.26 17.54 -15.07
C GLN A 351 -28.48 18.00 -15.89
N LYS A 352 -29.10 17.11 -16.65
CA LYS A 352 -30.19 17.44 -17.58
C LYS A 352 -31.51 16.91 -17.05
N VAL A 353 -32.55 17.74 -17.13
CA VAL A 353 -33.92 17.35 -16.85
C VAL A 353 -34.78 17.60 -18.08
N LEU A 354 -35.38 16.53 -18.61
CA LEU A 354 -36.25 16.60 -19.77
C LEU A 354 -37.71 16.66 -19.32
N LEU A 355 -38.35 17.80 -19.57
CA LEU A 355 -39.78 18.01 -19.38
C LEU A 355 -40.50 17.65 -20.68
N SER A 356 -41.32 16.60 -20.70
CA SER A 356 -42.27 16.38 -21.80
C SER A 356 -43.47 17.30 -21.59
N THR A 357 -43.87 18.07 -22.59
CA THR A 357 -44.90 19.10 -22.48
C THR A 357 -46.08 18.87 -23.42
N ALA A 358 -47.16 19.63 -23.25
CA ALA A 358 -48.12 19.83 -24.33
C ALA A 358 -47.44 20.54 -25.52
N ALA A 359 -48.13 20.55 -26.67
CA ALA A 359 -47.63 21.19 -27.89
C ALA A 359 -47.31 22.68 -27.67
N GLN A 360 -46.11 23.09 -28.04
CA GLN A 360 -45.59 24.45 -27.94
C GLN A 360 -45.95 25.25 -29.20
N GLY A 361 -46.23 26.54 -29.03
CA GLY A 361 -46.43 27.46 -30.15
C GLY A 361 -45.09 27.84 -30.77
N SER A 362 -44.90 27.55 -32.05
CA SER A 362 -43.69 28.00 -32.77
C SER A 362 -43.59 29.54 -32.77
N GLY A 363 -42.40 30.06 -32.45
CA GLY A 363 -42.12 31.49 -32.29
C GLY A 363 -42.59 32.09 -30.95
N VAL A 364 -43.20 31.30 -30.06
CA VAL A 364 -43.64 31.79 -28.74
C VAL A 364 -42.50 31.71 -27.74
N GLU A 365 -42.28 32.79 -27.00
CA GLU A 365 -41.37 32.80 -25.85
C GLU A 365 -42.03 32.18 -24.63
N TYR A 366 -41.35 31.22 -24.02
CA TYR A 366 -41.75 30.55 -22.78
C TYR A 366 -40.74 30.85 -21.68
N THR A 367 -41.25 31.12 -20.47
CA THR A 367 -40.50 31.19 -19.21
C THR A 367 -40.70 29.89 -18.45
N VAL A 368 -39.61 29.21 -18.11
CA VAL A 368 -39.59 28.03 -17.25
C VAL A 368 -39.14 28.48 -15.87
N THR A 369 -39.96 28.25 -14.86
CA THR A 369 -39.62 28.43 -13.45
C THR A 369 -39.36 27.07 -12.82
N VAL A 370 -38.22 26.95 -12.16
CA VAL A 370 -37.73 25.73 -11.50
C VAL A 370 -37.49 26.03 -10.03
N ARG A 371 -37.87 25.13 -9.12
CA ARG A 371 -37.78 25.30 -7.65
C ARG A 371 -37.63 23.95 -6.95
N ASN A 372 -37.08 23.94 -5.73
CA ASN A 372 -37.04 22.76 -4.85
C ASN A 372 -36.38 21.50 -5.47
N VAL A 373 -35.54 21.66 -6.49
CA VAL A 373 -34.69 20.59 -7.02
C VAL A 373 -33.41 20.57 -6.19
N ALA A 374 -33.03 19.39 -5.71
CA ALA A 374 -31.79 19.20 -4.97
C ALA A 374 -30.69 18.65 -5.88
N ASP A 375 -29.43 18.87 -5.52
CA ASP A 375 -28.30 18.09 -6.04
C ASP A 375 -28.32 16.66 -5.46
N GLN A 376 -27.32 15.85 -5.80
CA GLN A 376 -27.18 14.50 -5.26
C GLN A 376 -26.80 14.45 -3.76
N HIS A 377 -26.49 15.60 -3.15
CA HIS A 377 -26.07 15.74 -1.76
C HIS A 377 -27.15 16.42 -0.89
N GLY A 378 -28.32 16.75 -1.46
CA GLY A 378 -29.45 17.33 -0.73
C GLY A 378 -29.44 18.85 -0.60
N ASN A 379 -28.52 19.56 -1.28
CA ASN A 379 -28.54 21.02 -1.38
C ASN A 379 -29.66 21.45 -2.32
N VAL A 380 -30.64 22.20 -1.79
CA VAL A 380 -31.88 22.53 -2.52
C VAL A 380 -31.79 23.90 -3.18
N MET A 381 -32.06 23.96 -4.49
CA MET A 381 -32.08 25.21 -5.24
C MET A 381 -33.19 26.17 -4.80
N VAL A 382 -32.90 27.45 -4.90
CA VAL A 382 -33.90 28.52 -4.80
C VAL A 382 -34.63 28.68 -6.14
N GLU A 383 -35.91 29.05 -6.09
CA GLU A 383 -36.72 29.28 -7.28
C GLU A 383 -36.02 30.23 -8.27
N THR A 384 -35.87 29.77 -9.52
CA THR A 384 -35.19 30.48 -10.61
C THR A 384 -36.00 30.35 -11.89
N SER A 385 -35.95 31.38 -12.75
CA SER A 385 -36.59 31.37 -14.06
C SER A 385 -35.60 31.58 -15.20
N ARG A 386 -35.83 30.88 -16.32
CA ARG A 386 -35.13 31.09 -17.60
C ARG A 386 -36.13 31.11 -18.75
N THR A 387 -35.80 31.81 -19.82
CA THR A 387 -36.65 31.88 -21.02
C THR A 387 -36.03 31.14 -22.20
N PHE A 388 -36.88 30.66 -23.10
CA PHE A 388 -36.50 30.23 -24.45
C PHE A 388 -37.62 30.57 -25.44
N THR A 389 -37.29 30.73 -26.71
CA THR A 389 -38.29 30.81 -27.79
C THR A 389 -38.47 29.43 -28.40
N ALA A 390 -39.70 28.89 -28.36
CA ALA A 390 -40.02 27.62 -28.97
C ALA A 390 -39.96 27.74 -30.50
N SER A 391 -39.28 26.81 -31.15
CA SER A 391 -39.19 26.80 -32.61
C SER A 391 -39.02 25.37 -33.09
N SER A 392 -39.74 24.98 -34.15
CA SER A 392 -39.49 23.72 -34.83
C SER A 392 -38.12 23.69 -35.51
N GLN A 393 -37.52 24.87 -35.65
CA GLN A 393 -36.16 25.05 -36.11
C GLN A 393 -35.21 25.26 -34.92
N ASN A 394 -35.52 24.89 -33.67
CA ASN A 394 -34.61 25.13 -32.56
C ASN A 394 -33.27 24.39 -32.78
N LEU A 395 -32.29 25.18 -33.19
CA LEU A 395 -31.00 24.78 -33.74
C LEU A 395 -30.07 24.21 -32.66
N ALA A 396 -30.35 24.45 -31.38
CA ALA A 396 -29.49 24.08 -30.25
C ALA A 396 -29.33 22.56 -30.01
N TYR A 397 -30.11 21.71 -30.68
CA TYR A 397 -30.03 20.24 -30.59
C TYR A 397 -29.10 19.58 -31.61
N GLY A 398 -28.42 20.36 -32.48
CA GLY A 398 -27.48 19.79 -33.44
C GLY A 398 -26.97 20.73 -34.54
N LEU A 399 -27.28 22.02 -34.49
CA LEU A 399 -26.80 22.96 -35.49
C LEU A 399 -25.39 23.43 -35.16
N GLN A 400 -24.49 23.19 -36.11
CA GLN A 400 -23.13 23.72 -36.13
C GLN A 400 -22.96 24.85 -37.15
N LEU A 401 -23.96 25.11 -38.01
CA LEU A 401 -23.83 26.05 -39.13
C LEU A 401 -25.21 26.52 -39.63
N TYR A 402 -25.43 27.85 -39.71
CA TYR A 402 -26.63 28.43 -40.31
C TYR A 402 -26.26 29.65 -41.17
N LEU A 403 -26.53 29.56 -42.46
CA LEU A 403 -26.13 30.56 -43.45
C LEU A 403 -27.35 31.13 -44.13
N THR A 404 -27.37 32.45 -44.31
CA THR A 404 -28.36 33.14 -45.15
C THR A 404 -27.66 33.83 -46.30
N PHE A 405 -27.85 33.34 -47.51
CA PHE A 405 -27.39 34.00 -48.73
C PHE A 405 -28.48 34.95 -49.23
N ASP A 406 -28.10 36.21 -49.48
CA ASP A 406 -28.95 37.24 -50.10
C ASP A 406 -28.25 37.74 -51.37
N ASP A 407 -29.04 37.89 -52.44
CA ASP A 407 -28.58 38.24 -53.80
C ASP A 407 -28.04 39.68 -53.90
N GLY A 408 -28.01 40.44 -52.80
CA GLY A 408 -27.59 41.84 -52.76
C GLY A 408 -26.30 42.15 -52.01
N VAL A 409 -25.71 41.21 -51.26
CA VAL A 409 -24.65 41.54 -50.25
C VAL A 409 -23.28 40.91 -50.58
N GLY A 410 -23.11 40.37 -51.77
CA GLY A 410 -21.86 39.75 -52.21
C GLY A 410 -21.77 38.26 -51.86
N PRO A 411 -20.63 37.61 -52.16
CA PRO A 411 -20.53 36.15 -52.15
C PRO A 411 -20.38 35.53 -50.75
N VAL A 412 -20.24 36.32 -49.69
CA VAL A 412 -19.97 35.82 -48.34
C VAL A 412 -21.26 35.83 -47.51
N ALA A 413 -21.64 34.68 -46.96
CA ALA A 413 -22.66 34.59 -45.93
C ALA A 413 -22.00 34.36 -44.57
N ALA A 414 -22.32 35.23 -43.60
CA ALA A 414 -21.88 35.06 -42.24
C ALA A 414 -22.64 33.90 -41.57
N ASP A 415 -21.95 33.14 -40.75
CA ASP A 415 -22.56 32.10 -39.93
C ASP A 415 -23.37 32.70 -38.78
N LEU A 416 -24.68 32.43 -38.82
CA LEU A 416 -25.64 32.86 -37.81
C LEU A 416 -25.84 31.82 -36.70
N SER A 417 -25.15 30.67 -36.75
CA SER A 417 -25.18 29.67 -35.67
C SER A 417 -24.32 30.06 -34.46
N GLY A 418 -23.42 31.04 -34.62
CA GLY A 418 -22.56 31.56 -33.56
C GLY A 418 -21.23 30.85 -33.38
N TYR A 419 -20.87 29.90 -34.26
CA TYR A 419 -19.60 29.16 -34.21
C TYR A 419 -18.51 29.73 -35.13
N GLY A 420 -18.85 30.74 -35.95
CA GLY A 420 -17.87 31.48 -36.76
C GLY A 420 -17.47 30.77 -38.05
N HIS A 421 -18.37 29.92 -38.57
CA HIS A 421 -18.15 29.14 -39.77
C HIS A 421 -18.73 29.83 -41.02
N ASP A 422 -18.23 31.04 -41.33
CA ASP A 422 -18.67 31.82 -42.50
C ASP A 422 -18.47 31.01 -43.80
N ALA A 423 -19.34 31.22 -44.78
CA ALA A 423 -19.29 30.51 -46.06
C ALA A 423 -19.24 31.46 -47.25
N MET A 424 -18.61 31.00 -48.33
CA MET A 424 -18.46 31.77 -49.56
C MET A 424 -19.07 31.02 -50.75
N MET A 425 -19.87 31.73 -51.54
CA MET A 425 -20.39 31.26 -52.82
C MET A 425 -19.37 31.52 -53.92
N TYR A 426 -19.16 30.52 -54.77
CA TYR A 426 -18.33 30.64 -55.96
C TYR A 426 -19.14 30.30 -57.20
N ASP A 427 -18.99 31.13 -58.23
CA ASP A 427 -19.29 30.73 -59.61
C ASP A 427 -18.09 29.96 -60.12
N VAL A 428 -18.23 28.65 -60.32
CA VAL A 428 -17.07 27.79 -60.55
C VAL A 428 -16.65 27.89 -62.02
N ALA A 429 -15.79 28.85 -62.34
CA ALA A 429 -14.99 28.89 -63.59
C ALA A 429 -13.57 28.32 -63.42
N ALA A 430 -13.34 27.49 -62.38
CA ALA A 430 -12.07 26.77 -62.16
C ALA A 430 -11.89 25.54 -63.08
N TYR A 431 -12.68 25.46 -64.16
CA TYR A 431 -12.22 25.02 -65.48
C TYR A 431 -12.23 26.24 -66.44
N SER A 432 -11.12 26.99 -66.44
CA SER A 432 -10.66 28.02 -67.40
C SER A 432 -11.22 29.46 -67.33
N GLY A 433 -10.51 30.32 -66.57
CA GLY A 433 -9.64 31.34 -67.17
C GLY A 433 -10.23 32.59 -67.85
N LEU A 434 -11.44 33.05 -67.52
CA LEU A 434 -12.01 34.32 -68.03
C LEU A 434 -12.58 35.20 -66.90
N PRO A 435 -12.69 36.53 -67.09
CA PRO A 435 -13.04 37.47 -66.02
C PRO A 435 -14.51 37.35 -65.61
N ILE A 436 -14.72 37.31 -64.29
CA ILE A 436 -16.01 37.11 -63.60
C ILE A 436 -16.93 38.31 -63.88
N LEU A 437 -18.04 38.07 -64.56
CA LEU A 437 -19.20 38.96 -64.56
C LEU A 437 -20.14 38.43 -63.48
N TRP A 438 -20.22 39.15 -62.36
CA TRP A 438 -21.36 39.08 -61.46
C TRP A 438 -22.61 39.39 -62.32
N ASP A 439 -23.53 38.45 -62.46
CA ASP A 439 -24.82 38.67 -63.11
C ASP A 439 -25.90 38.46 -62.03
N GLU A 440 -26.66 39.51 -61.74
CA GLU A 440 -27.68 39.54 -60.70
C GLU A 440 -28.67 38.36 -60.87
N GLY A 441 -28.77 37.50 -59.87
CA GLY A 441 -29.77 36.43 -59.81
C GLY A 441 -29.46 35.13 -60.57
N LYS A 442 -28.18 34.72 -60.72
CA LYS A 442 -27.83 33.35 -61.17
C LYS A 442 -26.57 32.81 -60.47
N PHE A 443 -26.69 31.65 -59.83
CA PHE A 443 -25.56 30.89 -59.28
C PHE A 443 -25.45 29.51 -59.94
N THR A 444 -24.25 29.15 -60.42
CA THR A 444 -23.95 27.82 -60.97
C THR A 444 -22.59 27.34 -60.47
N GLY A 445 -22.53 26.49 -59.45
CA GLY A 445 -21.21 26.05 -59.00
C GLY A 445 -21.16 25.22 -57.72
N ALA A 446 -20.96 25.89 -56.59
CA ALA A 446 -20.79 25.24 -55.28
C ALA A 446 -20.89 26.25 -54.12
N VAL A 447 -21.14 25.74 -52.92
CA VAL A 447 -20.94 26.45 -51.64
C VAL A 447 -19.68 25.89 -50.98
N ASP A 448 -18.80 26.77 -50.51
CA ASP A 448 -17.52 26.46 -49.87
C ASP A 448 -17.47 27.01 -48.43
N PHE A 449 -16.95 26.20 -47.51
CA PHE A 449 -16.94 26.49 -46.07
C PHE A 449 -15.54 26.76 -45.50
N ASP A 450 -14.47 26.28 -46.15
CA ASP A 450 -13.10 26.41 -45.63
C ASP A 450 -11.98 26.32 -46.71
N GLY A 451 -12.33 26.29 -48.00
CA GLY A 451 -11.39 26.17 -49.11
C GLY A 451 -10.87 24.76 -49.39
N THR A 452 -11.26 23.76 -48.58
CA THR A 452 -10.81 22.37 -48.69
C THR A 452 -11.96 21.40 -49.01
N TYR A 453 -13.16 21.65 -48.48
CA TYR A 453 -14.35 20.84 -48.73
C TYR A 453 -15.48 21.67 -49.35
N PHE A 454 -16.03 21.20 -50.47
CA PHE A 454 -17.10 21.90 -51.19
C PHE A 454 -18.34 21.04 -51.38
N LEU A 455 -19.51 21.67 -51.38
CA LEU A 455 -20.76 21.01 -51.75
C LEU A 455 -21.06 21.31 -53.22
N GLY A 456 -20.76 20.35 -54.10
CA GLY A 456 -21.07 20.45 -55.52
C GLY A 456 -22.57 20.39 -55.77
N CYS A 457 -23.11 21.33 -56.55
CA CYS A 457 -24.51 21.31 -56.99
C CYS A 457 -24.56 21.04 -58.52
N PRO A 458 -24.30 19.79 -58.96
CA PRO A 458 -23.98 19.49 -60.36
C PRO A 458 -25.19 19.50 -61.30
N ALA A 459 -26.42 19.55 -60.77
CA ALA A 459 -27.62 19.73 -61.57
C ALA A 459 -28.09 21.17 -61.42
N TYR A 460 -28.38 21.81 -62.56
CA TYR A 460 -28.89 23.17 -62.69
C TYR A 460 -30.18 23.37 -61.88
N MET A 461 -30.03 23.55 -60.57
CA MET A 461 -31.08 23.93 -59.66
C MET A 461 -31.08 25.43 -59.66
N GLY A 462 -31.89 26.00 -60.54
CA GLY A 462 -32.02 27.45 -60.66
C GLY A 462 -32.40 28.07 -59.32
N ILE A 463 -31.39 28.56 -58.60
CA ILE A 463 -31.49 29.75 -57.72
C ILE A 463 -31.48 30.97 -58.66
N GLY A 464 -32.26 30.88 -59.73
CA GLY A 464 -32.36 31.88 -60.78
C GLY A 464 -33.81 32.23 -60.94
N GLY A 465 -34.13 33.51 -60.75
CA GLY A 465 -35.48 34.06 -60.79
C GLY A 465 -35.50 35.46 -60.22
N ALA A 466 -36.51 36.25 -60.57
CA ALA A 466 -36.61 37.66 -60.20
C ALA A 466 -36.98 37.92 -58.72
N ASN A 467 -37.03 36.88 -57.89
CA ASN A 467 -37.47 36.96 -56.49
C ASN A 467 -36.38 36.42 -55.57
N PRO A 468 -36.10 37.09 -54.43
CA PRO A 468 -35.19 36.59 -53.40
C PRO A 468 -35.56 35.17 -52.95
N ARG A 469 -34.56 34.35 -52.64
CA ARG A 469 -34.73 32.99 -52.10
C ARG A 469 -33.78 32.79 -50.93
N THR A 470 -34.22 32.02 -49.93
CA THR A 470 -33.37 31.60 -48.81
C THR A 470 -32.92 30.16 -49.04
N ILE A 471 -31.65 29.86 -48.78
CA ILE A 471 -31.11 28.49 -48.77
C ILE A 471 -30.65 28.18 -47.35
N SER A 472 -31.25 27.16 -46.74
CA SER A 472 -30.83 26.64 -45.44
C SER A 472 -30.24 25.24 -45.62
N LEU A 473 -29.05 25.00 -45.06
CA LEU A 473 -28.36 23.71 -45.10
C LEU A 473 -28.35 23.10 -43.70
N TRP A 474 -28.58 21.79 -43.63
CA TRP A 474 -28.55 21.02 -42.37
C TRP A 474 -27.53 19.90 -42.50
N ILE A 475 -26.54 19.88 -41.62
CA ILE A 475 -25.46 18.88 -41.63
C ILE A 475 -25.56 18.06 -40.35
N LYS A 476 -25.81 16.75 -40.49
CA LYS A 476 -25.78 15.79 -39.38
C LYS A 476 -24.35 15.31 -39.17
N THR A 477 -23.82 15.39 -37.94
CA THR A 477 -22.42 15.02 -37.62
C THR A 477 -22.29 13.68 -36.87
N ASP A 478 -23.39 13.01 -36.55
CA ASP A 478 -23.38 11.59 -36.17
C ASP A 478 -23.10 10.77 -37.44
N LEU A 479 -21.82 10.39 -37.59
CA LEU A 479 -21.29 9.53 -38.63
C LEU A 479 -21.17 8.10 -38.07
N ASP A 480 -22.20 7.27 -38.28
CA ASP A 480 -22.01 5.82 -38.26
C ASP A 480 -21.26 5.41 -39.53
N VAL A 481 -19.94 5.27 -39.41
CA VAL A 481 -18.99 4.94 -40.49
C VAL A 481 -19.24 3.58 -41.16
N ALA A 482 -20.15 2.76 -40.64
CA ALA A 482 -20.35 1.38 -41.09
C ALA A 482 -21.25 1.21 -42.34
N ASN A 483 -22.15 2.15 -42.66
CA ASN A 483 -23.25 1.88 -43.60
C ASN A 483 -23.35 2.80 -44.82
N GLY A 484 -22.22 3.39 -45.25
CA GLY A 484 -22.05 4.01 -46.58
C GLY A 484 -23.31 4.64 -47.18
N ASN A 485 -23.74 5.80 -46.68
CA ASN A 485 -24.82 6.58 -47.30
C ASN A 485 -24.63 8.08 -47.17
N THR A 486 -25.13 8.76 -48.20
CA THR A 486 -25.08 10.18 -48.56
C THR A 486 -25.82 11.11 -47.59
N ALA A 487 -25.27 12.31 -47.38
CA ALA A 487 -25.94 13.43 -46.73
C ALA A 487 -27.24 13.79 -47.49
N LEU A 488 -28.36 13.88 -46.77
CA LEU A 488 -29.63 14.31 -47.33
C LEU A 488 -29.75 15.83 -47.22
N VAL A 489 -29.70 16.53 -48.35
CA VAL A 489 -30.01 17.97 -48.42
C VAL A 489 -31.52 18.13 -48.55
N GLY A 490 -32.18 18.60 -47.50
CA GLY A 490 -33.62 18.92 -47.51
C GLY A 490 -33.87 20.38 -47.86
N TRP A 491 -34.91 20.65 -48.64
CA TRP A 491 -35.34 21.98 -49.11
C TRP A 491 -36.39 22.57 -48.16
N GLY A 492 -36.23 23.83 -47.75
CA GLY A 492 -37.27 24.66 -47.12
C GLY A 492 -37.67 25.80 -48.06
N SER A 493 -38.95 26.21 -48.01
CA SER A 493 -39.64 27.09 -48.98
C SER A 493 -39.01 28.46 -49.21
#